data_AF-J3F760-F1
#
_entry.id   AF-J3F760-F1
#
_cell.length_a   1.000
_cell.length_b   1.000
_cell.length_c   1.000
_cell.angle_alpha   90.00
_cell.angle_beta   90.00
_cell.angle_gamma   90.00
#
_symmetry.space_group_name_H-M   'P 1'
#
loop_
_entity.id
_entity.type
_entity.pdbx_description
1 polymer ?
#
loop_
_entity_poly.entity_id
_entity_poly.type
_entity_poly.pdbx_seq_one_letter_code
_entity_poly.pdbx_strand_id
1 'polypeptide(L)'
;MEAVIYKTLVSVTGILLKPVWVKKLGDSLTSLLWRRCLKTAGKNADLDESVLNRLDDLAALKRLMVNTFKPDRPVPSALDFAIAISFEFNQHRLICAGRPSFEEIRHFAVELRREWLKGIIESSALRQRFQFLRDAHPANFLQDNASCLSSNDALLGNRTLLAVRYFEGFSSSDSTEKVKVWLPDDAGIVHYDPVSSKTVTVAVNTSQGTDQGFFRVGYDYSIEGSGAWLQVCFFNGKTKMEAAQFGRYSVGRATKQILWAK
;
A
#
# COMPACT_ATOMS: atom_id res chain seq x y z
N MET A 1 -32.17 -10.72 1.63
CA MET A 1 -31.66 -12.10 1.39
C MET A 1 -30.35 -12.39 2.14
N GLU A 2 -29.49 -11.39 2.40
CA GLU A 2 -28.23 -11.56 3.17
C GLU A 2 -28.43 -11.90 4.65
N ALA A 3 -29.49 -11.39 5.29
CA ALA A 3 -29.74 -11.59 6.72
C ALA A 3 -30.13 -13.02 7.12
N VAL A 4 -30.62 -13.82 6.17
CA VAL A 4 -31.11 -15.19 6.44
C VAL A 4 -29.96 -16.21 6.40
N ILE A 5 -28.97 -16.01 5.52
CA ILE A 5 -27.77 -16.87 5.45
C ILE A 5 -26.92 -16.75 6.73
N TYR A 6 -26.94 -15.58 7.38
CA TYR A 6 -26.15 -15.32 8.58
C TYR A 6 -26.67 -16.02 9.84
N LYS A 7 -27.99 -16.32 9.91
CA LYS A 7 -28.62 -16.90 11.11
C LYS A 7 -28.63 -18.43 11.14
N THR A 8 -28.62 -19.11 10.00
CA THR A 8 -28.78 -20.58 9.94
C THR A 8 -27.48 -21.38 10.03
N LEU A 9 -26.31 -20.73 9.99
CA LEU A 9 -24.99 -21.40 9.95
C LEU A 9 -24.22 -21.35 11.27
N VAL A 10 -24.82 -20.86 12.35
CA VAL A 10 -24.26 -20.93 13.70
C VAL A 10 -24.70 -22.24 14.36
N SER A 11 -24.35 -23.37 13.74
CA SER A 11 -24.25 -24.64 14.47
C SER A 11 -22.77 -24.91 14.74
N VAL A 12 -22.51 -25.78 15.71
CA VAL A 12 -21.27 -25.96 16.49
C VAL A 12 -19.97 -26.16 15.65
N THR A 13 -20.06 -26.32 14.33
CA THR A 13 -18.93 -26.33 13.38
C THR A 13 -18.41 -24.92 12.99
N GLY A 14 -19.17 -23.85 13.26
CA GLY A 14 -18.84 -22.47 12.88
C GLY A 14 -17.70 -21.82 13.66
N ILE A 15 -17.23 -22.43 14.75
CA ILE A 15 -16.15 -21.87 15.60
C ILE A 15 -14.77 -22.18 15.01
N LEU A 16 -14.59 -23.33 14.36
CA LEU A 16 -13.31 -23.75 13.77
C LEU A 16 -13.08 -23.16 12.36
N LEU A 17 -14.15 -22.88 11.61
CA LEU A 17 -14.07 -22.38 10.22
C LEU A 17 -14.25 -20.86 10.09
N LYS A 18 -14.78 -20.17 11.12
CA LYS A 18 -14.96 -18.72 11.14
C LYS A 18 -13.75 -17.90 10.65
N PRO A 19 -12.51 -18.12 11.12
CA PRO A 19 -11.42 -17.22 10.78
C PRO A 19 -11.05 -17.26 9.30
N VAL A 20 -11.18 -18.41 8.63
CA VAL A 20 -10.81 -18.55 7.20
C VAL A 20 -11.91 -18.02 6.28
N TRP A 21 -13.18 -18.29 6.61
CA TRP A 21 -14.32 -17.81 5.82
C TRP A 21 -14.54 -16.30 5.97
N VAL A 22 -14.42 -15.78 7.20
CA VAL A 22 -14.47 -14.32 7.45
C VAL A 22 -13.32 -13.60 6.75
N LYS A 23 -12.13 -14.22 6.68
CA LYS A 23 -10.99 -13.65 5.94
C LYS A 23 -11.23 -13.64 4.43
N LYS A 24 -11.66 -14.76 3.83
CA LYS A 24 -11.95 -14.83 2.38
C LYS A 24 -13.12 -13.94 1.95
N LEU A 25 -14.21 -13.91 2.72
CA LEU A 25 -15.33 -13.00 2.48
C LEU A 25 -14.91 -11.55 2.66
N GLY A 26 -14.11 -11.25 3.69
CA GLY A 26 -13.50 -9.95 3.90
C GLY A 26 -12.68 -9.49 2.69
N ASP A 27 -11.78 -10.32 2.19
CA ASP A 27 -10.90 -9.98 1.07
C ASP A 27 -11.70 -9.74 -0.23
N SER A 28 -12.74 -10.54 -0.49
CA SER A 28 -13.62 -10.34 -1.65
C SER A 28 -14.45 -9.06 -1.53
N LEU A 29 -15.03 -8.77 -0.35
CA LEU A 29 -15.79 -7.55 -0.09
C LEU A 29 -14.90 -6.31 -0.20
N THR A 30 -13.69 -6.37 0.33
CA THR A 30 -12.67 -5.31 0.22
C THR A 30 -12.32 -5.04 -1.24
N SER A 31 -12.11 -6.08 -2.06
CA SER A 31 -11.78 -5.91 -3.48
C SER A 31 -12.94 -5.37 -4.32
N LEU A 32 -14.18 -5.79 -4.06
CA LEU A 32 -15.35 -5.24 -4.74
C LEU A 32 -15.58 -3.78 -4.36
N LEU A 33 -15.45 -3.48 -3.06
CA LEU A 33 -15.57 -2.11 -2.57
C LEU A 33 -14.52 -1.21 -3.23
N TRP A 34 -13.27 -1.68 -3.31
CA TRP A 34 -12.18 -0.94 -3.94
C TRP A 34 -12.49 -0.45 -5.34
N ARG A 35 -12.92 -1.38 -6.20
CA ARG A 35 -13.22 -1.08 -7.61
C ARG A 35 -14.37 -0.09 -7.71
N ARG A 36 -15.38 -0.20 -6.83
CA ARG A 36 -16.45 0.79 -6.75
C ARG A 36 -15.90 2.16 -6.35
N CYS A 37 -15.07 2.24 -5.30
CA CYS A 37 -14.47 3.49 -4.84
C CYS A 37 -13.60 4.14 -5.93
N LEU A 38 -12.76 3.37 -6.62
CA LEU A 38 -11.95 3.87 -7.74
C LEU A 38 -12.79 4.46 -8.86
N LYS A 39 -13.87 3.77 -9.27
CA LYS A 39 -14.77 4.28 -10.31
C LYS A 39 -15.50 5.54 -9.87
N THR A 40 -16.03 5.58 -8.65
CA THR A 40 -16.74 6.75 -8.12
C THR A 40 -15.81 7.94 -7.96
N ALA A 41 -14.65 7.75 -7.33
CA ALA A 41 -13.66 8.81 -7.16
C ALA A 41 -13.10 9.29 -8.51
N GLY A 42 -12.88 8.36 -9.45
CA GLY A 42 -12.38 8.68 -10.78
C GLY A 42 -13.34 9.56 -11.56
N LYS A 43 -14.65 9.24 -11.49
CA LYS A 43 -15.70 10.08 -12.07
C LYS A 43 -15.76 11.46 -11.42
N ASN A 44 -15.64 11.56 -10.09
CA ASN A 44 -15.68 12.84 -9.39
C ASN A 44 -14.46 13.72 -9.69
N ALA A 45 -13.32 13.09 -9.96
CA ALA A 45 -12.06 13.77 -10.27
C ALA A 45 -11.76 13.89 -11.77
N ASP A 46 -12.72 13.52 -12.64
CA ASP A 46 -12.60 13.57 -14.09
C ASP A 46 -11.37 12.82 -14.66
N LEU A 47 -11.02 11.68 -14.06
CA LEU A 47 -9.93 10.83 -14.53
C LEU A 47 -10.39 9.86 -15.61
N ASP A 48 -9.57 9.72 -16.66
CA ASP A 48 -9.78 8.75 -17.73
C ASP A 48 -9.92 7.31 -17.22
N GLU A 49 -10.87 6.56 -17.79
CA GLU A 49 -11.10 5.16 -17.42
C GLU A 49 -9.86 4.28 -17.64
N SER A 50 -9.04 4.60 -18.65
CA SER A 50 -7.77 3.91 -18.91
C SER A 50 -6.77 4.06 -17.77
N VAL A 51 -6.74 5.22 -17.12
CA VAL A 51 -5.93 5.48 -15.92
C VAL A 51 -6.47 4.67 -14.75
N LEU A 52 -7.79 4.73 -14.50
CA LEU A 52 -8.44 4.02 -13.38
C LEU A 52 -8.22 2.51 -13.44
N ASN A 53 -8.34 1.91 -14.63
CA ASN A 53 -8.11 0.47 -14.82
C ASN A 53 -6.68 0.05 -14.48
N ARG A 54 -5.69 0.92 -14.73
CA ARG A 54 -4.31 0.63 -14.33
C ARG A 54 -4.09 0.82 -12.84
N LEU A 55 -4.71 1.84 -12.23
CA LEU A 55 -4.60 2.11 -10.80
C LEU A 55 -5.18 0.97 -9.95
N ASP A 56 -6.23 0.26 -10.40
CA ASP A 56 -6.84 -0.87 -9.69
C ASP A 56 -5.80 -1.92 -9.29
N ASP A 57 -4.83 -2.17 -10.15
CA ASP A 57 -3.89 -3.28 -9.96
C ASP A 57 -2.59 -2.95 -9.24
N LEU A 58 -2.34 -1.68 -8.92
CA LEU A 58 -1.06 -1.23 -8.38
C LEU A 58 -0.86 -1.65 -6.92
N ALA A 59 0.29 -2.28 -6.67
CA ALA A 59 0.69 -2.68 -5.32
C ALA A 59 0.78 -1.48 -4.36
N ALA A 60 1.24 -0.33 -4.84
CA ALA A 60 1.33 0.91 -4.05
C ALA A 60 -0.01 1.39 -3.50
N LEU A 61 -1.12 1.15 -4.22
CA LEU A 61 -2.46 1.51 -3.78
C LEU A 61 -3.11 0.40 -2.96
N LYS A 62 -3.00 -0.84 -3.42
CA LYS A 62 -3.52 -2.02 -2.70
C LYS A 62 -2.93 -2.11 -1.29
N ARG A 63 -1.69 -1.67 -1.06
CA ARG A 63 -1.10 -1.65 0.29
C ARG A 63 -1.84 -0.71 1.24
N LEU A 64 -2.23 0.49 0.79
CA LEU A 64 -2.91 1.48 1.62
C LEU A 64 -4.26 0.93 2.08
N MET A 65 -4.98 0.30 1.16
CA MET A 65 -6.22 -0.40 1.50
C MET A 65 -6.04 -1.48 2.57
N VAL A 66 -5.03 -2.34 2.40
CA VAL A 66 -4.73 -3.42 3.36
C VAL A 66 -4.35 -2.81 4.72
N ASN A 67 -3.55 -1.74 4.71
CA ASN A 67 -3.09 -1.04 5.91
C ASN A 67 -4.24 -0.39 6.68
N THR A 68 -5.36 -0.05 6.02
CA THR A 68 -6.60 0.37 6.71
C THR A 68 -7.03 -0.66 7.77
N PHE A 69 -6.81 -1.95 7.50
CA PHE A 69 -7.14 -3.07 8.39
C PHE A 69 -5.91 -3.67 9.10
N LYS A 70 -4.83 -2.89 9.26
CA LYS A 70 -3.69 -3.27 10.10
C LYS A 70 -3.67 -2.41 11.37
N PRO A 71 -3.70 -3.01 12.57
CA PRO A 71 -3.76 -2.25 13.82
C PRO A 71 -2.46 -1.47 14.10
N ASP A 72 -1.33 -1.98 13.62
CA ASP A 72 0.02 -1.44 13.79
C ASP A 72 0.37 -0.28 12.84
N ARG A 73 -0.52 0.05 11.90
CA ARG A 73 -0.30 1.11 10.89
C ARG A 73 -1.35 2.19 11.02
N PRO A 74 -1.07 3.47 10.73
CA PRO A 74 -2.12 4.48 10.67
C PRO A 74 -3.14 4.19 9.55
N VAL A 75 -4.33 4.77 9.65
CA VAL A 75 -5.29 4.79 8.52
C VAL A 75 -4.69 5.71 7.44
N PRO A 76 -4.58 5.29 6.17
CA PRO A 76 -3.98 6.12 5.13
C PRO A 76 -4.65 7.48 4.99
N SER A 77 -3.84 8.52 4.87
CA SER A 77 -4.24 9.90 4.57
C SER A 77 -4.50 10.11 3.07
N ALA A 78 -5.13 11.23 2.70
CA ALA A 78 -5.28 11.58 1.29
C ALA A 78 -3.91 11.81 0.62
N LEU A 79 -2.93 12.33 1.38
CA LEU A 79 -1.57 12.51 0.90
C LEU A 79 -0.87 11.17 0.62
N ASP A 80 -1.11 10.13 1.42
CA ASP A 80 -0.55 8.79 1.16
C ASP A 80 -1.03 8.22 -0.17
N PHE A 81 -2.33 8.39 -0.48
CA PHE A 81 -2.88 8.03 -1.78
C PHE A 81 -2.23 8.85 -2.91
N ALA A 82 -2.10 10.17 -2.75
CA ALA A 82 -1.47 11.02 -3.76
C ALA A 82 0.00 10.66 -4.01
N ILE A 83 0.77 10.37 -2.95
CA ILE A 83 2.16 9.90 -3.04
C ILE A 83 2.23 8.58 -3.81
N ALA A 84 1.39 7.60 -3.45
CA ALA A 84 1.37 6.30 -4.12
C ALA A 84 1.06 6.43 -5.63
N ILE A 85 0.07 7.25 -5.98
CA ILE A 85 -0.32 7.47 -7.38
C ILE A 85 0.79 8.18 -8.16
N SER A 86 1.29 9.30 -7.63
CA SER A 86 2.37 10.06 -8.26
C SER A 86 3.63 9.22 -8.43
N PHE A 87 3.95 8.37 -7.45
CA PHE A 87 5.12 7.51 -7.50
C PHE A 87 5.00 6.49 -8.64
N GLU A 88 3.83 5.88 -8.81
CA GLU A 88 3.57 4.92 -9.88
C GLU A 88 3.62 5.56 -11.28
N PHE A 89 3.11 6.79 -11.43
CA PHE A 89 3.26 7.56 -12.67
C PHE A 89 4.72 7.92 -12.98
N ASN A 90 5.53 8.21 -11.95
CA ASN A 90 6.94 8.54 -12.13
C ASN A 90 7.83 7.31 -12.42
N GLN A 91 7.40 6.10 -12.08
CA GLN A 91 8.18 4.86 -12.29
C GLN A 91 8.14 4.29 -13.72
N HIS A 92 7.69 5.05 -14.72
CA HIS A 92 7.55 4.62 -16.12
C HIS A 92 6.58 3.43 -16.37
N ARG A 93 5.86 2.93 -15.34
CA ARG A 93 4.94 1.79 -15.47
C ARG A 93 3.56 2.18 -16.00
N LEU A 94 3.16 3.44 -15.82
CA LEU A 94 1.89 3.98 -16.31
C LEU A 94 2.13 4.88 -17.51
N ILE A 95 2.42 4.26 -18.67
CA ILE A 95 2.32 4.96 -19.95
C ILE A 95 0.83 5.06 -20.29
N CYS A 96 0.19 6.15 -19.88
CA CYS A 96 -1.16 6.50 -20.28
C CYS A 96 -1.09 7.68 -21.27
N ALA A 97 -2.02 7.73 -22.22
CA ALA A 97 -2.24 8.93 -23.01
C ALA A 97 -2.79 9.99 -22.04
N GLY A 98 -2.04 11.05 -21.78
CA GLY A 98 -2.36 12.03 -20.75
C GLY A 98 -1.90 11.59 -19.36
N ARG A 99 -0.83 12.21 -18.87
CA ARG A 99 -0.46 12.11 -17.45
C ARG A 99 -1.34 13.08 -16.67
N PRO A 100 -2.09 12.64 -15.65
CA PRO A 100 -2.87 13.55 -14.82
C PRO A 100 -1.97 14.62 -14.21
N SER A 101 -2.47 15.85 -14.19
CA SER A 101 -1.92 16.98 -13.44
C SER A 101 -1.87 16.65 -11.95
N PHE A 102 -1.03 17.39 -11.19
CA PHE A 102 -1.01 17.21 -9.74
C PHE A 102 -2.36 17.57 -9.10
N GLU A 103 -3.10 18.51 -9.67
CA GLU A 103 -4.44 18.85 -9.19
C GLU A 103 -5.42 17.69 -9.30
N GLU A 104 -5.47 17.04 -10.46
CA GLU A 104 -6.29 15.84 -10.67
C GLU A 104 -5.87 14.72 -9.71
N ILE A 105 -4.56 14.49 -9.52
CA ILE A 105 -4.06 13.48 -8.57
C ILE A 105 -4.50 13.78 -7.14
N ARG A 106 -4.36 15.03 -6.68
CA ARG A 106 -4.76 15.43 -5.32
C ARG A 106 -6.26 15.28 -5.13
N HIS A 107 -7.06 15.77 -6.07
CA HIS A 107 -8.52 15.70 -6.00
C HIS A 107 -8.99 14.25 -5.98
N PHE A 108 -8.46 13.42 -6.88
CA PHE A 108 -8.75 12.00 -6.91
C PHE A 108 -8.34 11.28 -5.63
N ALA A 109 -7.17 11.58 -5.06
CA ALA A 109 -6.71 10.95 -3.81
C ALA A 109 -7.63 11.28 -2.62
N VAL A 110 -8.12 12.52 -2.53
CA VAL A 110 -9.10 12.95 -1.52
C VAL A 110 -10.42 12.19 -1.69
N GLU A 111 -10.96 12.16 -2.91
CA GLU A 111 -12.22 11.48 -3.22
C GLU A 111 -12.12 9.97 -3.01
N LEU A 112 -11.02 9.35 -3.44
CA LEU A 112 -10.78 7.92 -3.28
C LEU A 112 -10.74 7.51 -1.82
N ARG A 113 -10.01 8.26 -0.99
CA ARG A 113 -9.98 8.04 0.46
C ARG A 113 -11.36 8.18 1.08
N ARG A 114 -12.09 9.24 0.72
CA ARG A 114 -13.44 9.51 1.23
C ARG A 114 -14.41 8.37 0.90
N GLU A 115 -14.45 7.97 -0.37
CA GLU A 115 -15.33 6.89 -0.83
C GLU A 115 -14.93 5.54 -0.24
N TRP A 116 -13.64 5.30 -0.02
CA TRP A 116 -13.14 4.11 0.68
C TRP A 116 -13.68 4.01 2.11
N LEU A 117 -13.53 5.09 2.89
CA LEU A 117 -14.02 5.12 4.28
C LEU A 117 -15.55 5.07 4.38
N LYS A 118 -16.27 5.79 3.51
CA LYS A 118 -17.74 5.68 3.43
C LYS A 118 -18.19 4.25 3.12
N GLY A 119 -17.54 3.61 2.16
CA GLY A 119 -17.83 2.21 1.82
C GLY A 119 -17.61 1.24 2.98
N ILE A 120 -16.57 1.46 3.78
CA ILE A 120 -16.35 0.69 5.02
C ILE A 120 -17.47 0.97 6.03
N ILE A 121 -17.91 2.22 6.20
CA ILE A 121 -19.00 2.60 7.11
C ILE A 121 -20.34 1.95 6.71
N GLU A 122 -20.63 1.93 5.41
CA GLU A 122 -21.87 1.36 4.84
C GLU A 122 -21.89 -0.18 4.90
N SER A 123 -20.72 -0.83 4.86
CA SER A 123 -20.62 -2.28 4.97
C SER A 123 -20.57 -2.74 6.43
N SER A 124 -21.64 -3.39 6.91
CA SER A 124 -21.70 -3.92 8.28
C SER A 124 -20.51 -4.82 8.64
N ALA A 125 -20.11 -5.71 7.72
CA ALA A 125 -19.00 -6.64 7.92
C ALA A 125 -17.63 -5.94 7.98
N LEU A 126 -17.37 -5.00 7.05
CA LEU A 126 -16.10 -4.27 7.05
C LEU A 126 -16.02 -3.28 8.21
N ARG A 127 -17.13 -2.63 8.57
CA ARG A 127 -17.22 -1.76 9.75
C ARG A 127 -16.90 -2.52 11.05
N GLN A 128 -17.51 -3.68 11.26
CA GLN A 128 -17.23 -4.52 12.44
C GLN A 128 -15.77 -4.96 12.48
N ARG A 129 -15.21 -5.37 11.34
CA ARG A 129 -13.79 -5.75 11.24
C ARG A 129 -12.87 -4.56 11.56
N PHE A 130 -13.18 -3.37 11.02
CA PHE A 130 -12.41 -2.16 11.29
C PHE A 130 -12.44 -1.83 12.79
N GLN A 131 -13.63 -1.79 13.40
CA GLN A 131 -13.79 -1.51 14.83
C GLN A 131 -13.07 -2.53 15.70
N PHE A 132 -13.15 -3.82 15.37
CA PHE A 132 -12.44 -4.87 16.10
C PHE A 132 -10.92 -4.70 16.08
N LEU A 133 -10.36 -4.27 14.95
CA LEU A 133 -8.90 -4.12 14.80
C LEU A 133 -8.38 -2.78 15.33
N ARG A 134 -9.18 -1.73 15.23
CA ARG A 134 -8.76 -0.34 15.49
C ARG A 134 -9.25 0.21 16.82
N ASP A 135 -10.19 -0.47 17.45
CA ASP A 135 -10.93 0.01 18.62
C ASP A 135 -11.56 1.41 18.40
N ALA A 136 -12.00 1.67 17.16
CA ALA A 136 -12.56 2.96 16.77
C ALA A 136 -13.56 2.82 15.61
N HIS A 137 -14.56 3.71 15.56
CA HIS A 137 -15.50 3.75 14.44
C HIS A 137 -14.85 4.39 13.19
N PRO A 138 -15.01 3.83 11.97
CA PRO A 138 -14.37 4.37 10.76
C PRO A 138 -14.77 5.82 10.44
N ALA A 139 -15.95 6.26 10.85
CA ALA A 139 -16.38 7.66 10.71
C ALA A 139 -15.47 8.67 11.41
N ASN A 140 -14.76 8.26 12.48
CA ASN A 140 -13.82 9.12 13.20
C ASN A 140 -12.64 9.55 12.31
N PHE A 141 -12.39 8.83 11.23
CA PHE A 141 -11.27 9.07 10.31
C PHE A 141 -11.69 9.82 9.04
N LEU A 142 -12.97 10.14 8.85
CA LEU A 142 -13.44 10.82 7.63
C LEU A 142 -12.81 12.21 7.46
N GLN A 143 -12.64 12.96 8.55
CA GLN A 143 -12.04 14.30 8.55
C GLN A 143 -10.55 14.29 8.85
N ASP A 144 -10.07 13.26 9.57
CA ASP A 144 -8.65 13.12 9.89
C ASP A 144 -7.82 12.98 8.61
N ASN A 145 -6.82 13.85 8.42
CA ASN A 145 -5.91 13.85 7.27
C ASN A 145 -6.62 13.67 5.90
N ALA A 146 -7.81 14.27 5.77
CA ALA A 146 -8.69 14.10 4.62
C ALA A 146 -8.29 14.95 3.41
N SER A 147 -7.45 15.97 3.61
CA SER A 147 -7.08 16.95 2.59
C SER A 147 -5.72 16.63 1.96
N CYS A 148 -5.58 16.95 0.67
CA CYS A 148 -4.29 17.00 -0.02
C CYS A 148 -4.11 18.38 -0.65
N LEU A 149 -3.42 19.28 0.05
CA LEU A 149 -3.28 20.69 -0.32
C LEU A 149 -2.27 20.90 -1.45
N SER A 150 -2.38 22.01 -2.19
CA SER A 150 -1.45 22.42 -3.25
C SER A 150 -0.02 22.68 -2.76
N SER A 151 0.17 22.91 -1.46
CA SER A 151 1.51 22.97 -0.86
C SER A 151 2.29 21.66 -1.00
N ASN A 152 1.62 20.55 -1.33
CA ASN A 152 2.27 19.26 -1.60
C ASN A 152 2.82 19.13 -3.03
N ASP A 153 2.62 20.11 -3.92
CA ASP A 153 2.98 19.98 -5.34
C ASP A 153 4.49 19.87 -5.54
N ALA A 154 5.26 20.58 -4.70
CA ALA A 154 6.72 20.44 -4.67
C ALA A 154 7.16 19.01 -4.31
N LEU A 155 6.43 18.34 -3.40
CA LEU A 155 6.68 16.95 -3.06
C LEU A 155 6.27 16.01 -4.21
N LEU A 156 5.08 16.18 -4.77
CA LEU A 156 4.55 15.30 -5.82
C LEU A 156 5.34 15.41 -7.13
N GLY A 157 5.90 16.59 -7.43
CA GLY A 157 6.71 16.86 -8.61
C GLY A 157 8.19 16.52 -8.47
N ASN A 158 8.73 16.42 -7.26
CA ASN A 158 10.14 16.08 -7.05
C ASN A 158 10.32 14.56 -6.92
N ARG A 159 10.91 13.92 -7.94
CA ARG A 159 11.12 12.47 -8.00
C ARG A 159 11.86 11.91 -6.78
N THR A 160 12.90 12.60 -6.31
CA THR A 160 13.70 12.15 -5.16
C THR A 160 12.86 12.25 -3.88
N LEU A 161 12.27 13.41 -3.60
CA LEU A 161 11.45 13.60 -2.38
C LEU A 161 10.24 12.67 -2.36
N LEU A 162 9.60 12.45 -3.51
CA LEU A 162 8.48 11.54 -3.64
C LEU A 162 8.89 10.10 -3.33
N ALA A 163 10.03 9.63 -3.86
CA ALA A 163 10.56 8.30 -3.56
C ALA A 163 10.89 8.15 -2.08
N VAL A 164 11.51 9.17 -1.47
CA VAL A 164 11.76 9.21 -0.02
C VAL A 164 10.47 9.01 0.76
N ARG A 165 9.46 9.85 0.52
CA ARG A 165 8.17 9.75 1.22
C ARG A 165 7.46 8.43 0.97
N TYR A 166 7.52 7.90 -0.25
CA TYR A 166 6.94 6.61 -0.60
C TYR A 166 7.52 5.47 0.25
N PHE A 167 8.85 5.37 0.32
CA PHE A 167 9.54 4.32 1.07
C PHE A 167 9.46 4.49 2.58
N GLU A 168 9.50 5.73 3.09
CA GLU A 168 9.27 6.02 4.51
C GLU A 168 7.93 5.45 4.99
N GLY A 169 6.90 5.51 4.14
CA GLY A 169 5.57 4.96 4.43
C GLY A 169 5.51 3.43 4.59
N PHE A 170 6.64 2.70 4.51
CA PHE A 170 6.71 1.26 4.81
C PHE A 170 7.25 0.99 6.22
N SER A 171 7.86 1.98 6.89
CA SER A 171 8.47 1.80 8.21
C SER A 171 7.45 1.40 9.27
N SER A 172 7.71 0.31 9.99
CA SER A 172 6.89 -0.22 11.09
C SER A 172 7.44 0.19 12.46
N SER A 173 6.56 0.45 13.42
CA SER A 173 6.96 0.74 14.80
C SER A 173 7.53 -0.47 15.55
N ASP A 174 7.14 -1.69 15.17
CA ASP A 174 7.65 -2.96 15.71
C ASP A 174 8.88 -3.51 14.96
N SER A 175 9.63 -2.62 14.29
CA SER A 175 10.79 -3.01 13.47
C SER A 175 11.88 -3.72 14.27
N THR A 176 12.50 -4.71 13.65
CA THR A 176 13.65 -5.45 14.20
C THR A 176 14.93 -5.21 13.40
N GLU A 177 14.81 -4.60 12.22
CA GLU A 177 15.90 -4.40 11.27
C GLU A 177 15.66 -3.14 10.45
N LYS A 178 16.73 -2.61 9.86
CA LYS A 178 16.66 -1.45 8.96
C LYS A 178 17.16 -1.84 7.56
N VAL A 179 16.27 -1.71 6.59
CA VAL A 179 16.59 -1.87 5.17
C VAL A 179 16.93 -0.51 4.59
N LYS A 180 18.13 -0.36 4.07
CA LYS A 180 18.54 0.81 3.29
C LYS A 180 18.13 0.61 1.83
N VAL A 181 17.29 1.52 1.34
CA VAL A 181 16.87 1.63 -0.06
C VAL A 181 17.76 2.65 -0.75
N TRP A 182 18.38 2.26 -1.85
CA TRP A 182 19.26 3.09 -2.65
C TRP A 182 18.46 3.66 -3.82
N LEU A 183 18.37 4.99 -3.86
CA LEU A 183 17.54 5.73 -4.81
C LEU A 183 18.37 6.09 -6.05
N PRO A 184 17.83 5.93 -7.26
CA PRO A 184 18.48 6.41 -8.46
C PRO A 184 18.46 7.95 -8.52
N ASP A 185 19.43 8.52 -9.24
CA ASP A 185 19.44 9.92 -9.62
C ASP A 185 18.44 10.23 -10.76
N ASP A 186 18.49 11.46 -11.29
CA ASP A 186 17.60 11.88 -12.37
C ASP A 186 17.87 11.15 -13.69
N ALA A 187 19.09 10.64 -13.89
CA ALA A 187 19.46 9.78 -15.01
C ALA A 187 19.03 8.31 -14.80
N GLY A 188 18.48 7.97 -13.64
CA GLY A 188 18.06 6.60 -13.32
C GLY A 188 19.20 5.72 -12.78
N ILE A 189 20.34 6.30 -12.42
CA ILE A 189 21.54 5.58 -11.98
C ILE A 189 21.58 5.54 -10.46
N VAL A 190 21.76 4.34 -9.89
CA VAL A 190 22.02 4.16 -8.45
C VAL A 190 23.52 4.31 -8.21
N HIS A 191 23.89 5.30 -7.40
CA HIS A 191 25.27 5.51 -6.99
C HIS A 191 25.53 4.91 -5.61
N TYR A 192 26.66 4.22 -5.47
CA TYR A 192 27.04 3.53 -4.23
C TYR A 192 28.16 4.24 -3.46
N ASP A 193 28.73 5.32 -4.01
CA ASP A 193 29.76 6.09 -3.33
C ASP A 193 29.15 7.00 -2.23
N PRO A 194 29.89 7.30 -1.17
CA PRO A 194 29.36 8.06 -0.03
C PRO A 194 28.91 9.49 -0.35
N VAL A 195 29.40 10.10 -1.43
CA VAL A 195 29.18 11.51 -1.73
C VAL A 195 27.90 11.70 -2.54
N SER A 196 27.67 10.84 -3.53
CA SER A 196 26.56 10.98 -4.46
C SER A 196 25.37 10.07 -4.15
N SER A 197 25.56 9.05 -3.30
CA SER A 197 24.48 8.13 -2.93
C SER A 197 23.30 8.85 -2.28
N LYS A 198 22.10 8.51 -2.75
CA LYS A 198 20.84 8.93 -2.15
C LYS A 198 20.17 7.70 -1.57
N THR A 199 19.90 7.71 -0.26
CA THR A 199 19.36 6.52 0.42
C THR A 199 18.24 6.87 1.36
N VAL A 200 17.33 5.91 1.57
CA VAL A 200 16.27 5.97 2.58
C VAL A 200 16.38 4.74 3.46
N THR A 201 16.35 4.94 4.77
CA THR A 201 16.33 3.84 5.73
C THR A 201 14.89 3.54 6.13
N VAL A 202 14.47 2.28 5.92
CA VAL A 202 13.12 1.80 6.23
C VAL A 202 13.20 0.76 7.34
N ALA A 203 12.49 1.02 8.43
CA ALA A 203 12.47 0.14 9.59
C ALA A 203 11.45 -0.98 9.39
N VAL A 204 11.89 -2.24 9.39
CA VAL A 204 11.04 -3.40 9.03
C VAL A 204 11.03 -4.46 10.13
N ASN A 205 9.91 -5.15 10.30
CA ASN A 205 9.84 -6.36 11.11
C ASN A 205 10.22 -7.58 10.25
N THR A 206 11.42 -8.12 10.49
CA THR A 206 11.96 -9.25 9.72
C THR A 206 11.14 -10.52 9.83
N SER A 207 10.37 -10.71 10.91
CA SER A 207 9.51 -11.91 11.06
C SER A 207 8.26 -11.85 10.17
N GLN A 208 7.76 -10.63 9.90
CA GLN A 208 6.53 -10.41 9.14
C GLN A 208 6.78 -10.17 7.65
N GLY A 209 7.91 -9.52 7.31
CA GLY A 209 8.19 -9.03 5.97
C GLY A 209 7.80 -7.57 5.79
N THR A 210 7.63 -7.14 4.55
CA THR A 210 7.26 -5.76 4.19
C THR A 210 5.89 -5.73 3.52
N ASP A 211 5.23 -4.57 3.51
CA ASP A 211 3.98 -4.43 2.74
C ASP A 211 4.25 -4.60 1.24
N GLN A 212 3.24 -5.04 0.49
CA GLN A 212 3.32 -5.12 -0.97
C GLN A 212 3.67 -3.76 -1.60
N GLY A 213 4.49 -3.81 -2.65
CA GLY A 213 5.02 -2.62 -3.33
C GLY A 213 6.28 -2.04 -2.68
N PHE A 214 6.89 -2.71 -1.70
CA PHE A 214 8.14 -2.25 -1.10
C PHE A 214 9.33 -2.49 -2.04
N PHE A 215 9.47 -3.69 -2.60
CA PHE A 215 10.53 -3.98 -3.57
C PHE A 215 10.13 -3.51 -4.97
N ARG A 216 10.92 -2.59 -5.53
CA ARG A 216 10.66 -1.92 -6.79
C ARG A 216 11.85 -2.11 -7.72
N VAL A 217 11.54 -2.40 -8.98
CA VAL A 217 12.55 -2.43 -10.05
C VAL A 217 13.12 -1.03 -10.23
N GLY A 218 14.43 -0.93 -10.46
CA GLY A 218 15.15 0.34 -10.61
C GLY A 218 15.68 0.92 -9.29
N TYR A 219 15.62 0.15 -8.20
CA TYR A 219 16.14 0.50 -6.88
C TYR A 219 16.97 -0.67 -6.35
N ASP A 220 17.99 -0.37 -5.57
CA ASP A 220 18.75 -1.39 -4.83
C ASP A 220 18.43 -1.34 -3.34
N TYR A 221 18.71 -2.45 -2.67
CA TYR A 221 18.35 -2.66 -1.28
C TYR A 221 19.49 -3.38 -0.56
N SER A 222 19.75 -2.96 0.68
CA SER A 222 20.73 -3.61 1.56
C SER A 222 20.29 -3.55 3.01
N ILE A 223 20.74 -4.50 3.84
CA ILE A 223 20.56 -4.41 5.30
C ILE A 223 21.58 -3.42 5.88
N GLU A 224 21.09 -2.42 6.62
CA GLU A 224 21.91 -1.37 7.20
C GLU A 224 23.00 -1.94 8.12
N GLY A 225 24.25 -1.47 7.96
CA GLY A 225 25.39 -1.91 8.78
C GLY A 225 25.93 -3.31 8.49
N SER A 226 25.32 -4.10 7.60
CA SER A 226 25.73 -5.50 7.36
C SER A 226 26.53 -5.73 6.07
N GLY A 227 26.43 -4.82 5.09
CA GLY A 227 26.94 -5.02 3.73
C GLY A 227 26.17 -6.06 2.90
N ALA A 228 25.07 -6.61 3.42
CA ALA A 228 24.27 -7.62 2.71
C ALA A 228 23.26 -6.97 1.76
N TRP A 229 23.38 -7.30 0.48
CA TRP A 229 22.53 -6.77 -0.59
C TRP A 229 21.39 -7.72 -0.94
N LEU A 230 20.28 -7.17 -1.43
CA LEU A 230 19.14 -7.93 -1.89
C LEU A 230 19.55 -8.85 -3.04
N GLN A 231 19.21 -10.14 -2.89
CA GLN A 231 19.44 -11.16 -3.90
C GLN A 231 18.13 -11.57 -4.58
N VAL A 232 17.06 -11.72 -3.79
CA VAL A 232 15.75 -12.15 -4.29
C VAL A 232 14.65 -11.61 -3.41
N CYS A 233 13.52 -11.24 -4.00
CA CYS A 233 12.30 -10.91 -3.29
C CYS A 233 11.11 -11.75 -3.77
N PHE A 234 10.17 -11.96 -2.85
CA PHE A 234 9.04 -12.86 -2.97
C PHE A 234 7.76 -12.16 -2.56
N PHE A 235 6.63 -12.64 -3.08
CA PHE A 235 5.31 -12.23 -2.63
C PHE A 235 4.60 -13.38 -1.91
N ASN A 236 4.02 -13.08 -0.76
CA ASN A 236 3.13 -13.99 -0.06
C ASN A 236 1.68 -13.61 -0.32
N GLY A 237 1.05 -14.25 -1.31
CA GLY A 237 -0.34 -13.99 -1.66
C GLY A 237 -1.36 -14.19 -0.53
N LYS A 238 -1.03 -14.95 0.53
CA LYS A 238 -1.91 -15.21 1.69
C LYS A 238 -1.86 -14.10 2.75
N THR A 239 -0.70 -13.47 2.93
CA THR A 239 -0.50 -12.39 3.90
C THR A 239 -0.47 -11.01 3.23
N LYS A 240 -0.38 -10.97 1.90
CA LYS A 240 -0.17 -9.74 1.11
C LYS A 240 1.11 -8.98 1.52
N MET A 241 2.10 -9.73 2.00
CA MET A 241 3.41 -9.23 2.39
C MET A 241 4.46 -9.66 1.36
N GLU A 242 5.49 -8.84 1.22
CA GLU A 242 6.71 -9.16 0.52
C GLU A 242 7.77 -9.69 1.48
N ALA A 243 8.60 -10.58 0.96
CA ALA A 243 9.75 -11.12 1.66
C ALA A 243 11.00 -10.98 0.79
N ALA A 244 12.17 -11.04 1.38
CA ALA A 244 13.43 -10.87 0.69
C ALA A 244 14.58 -11.60 1.37
N GLN A 245 15.56 -11.99 0.58
CA GLN A 245 16.82 -12.54 1.02
C GLN A 245 17.97 -11.57 0.70
N PHE A 246 18.78 -11.30 1.73
CA PHE A 246 19.94 -10.43 1.69
C PHE A 246 21.17 -11.23 2.14
N GLY A 247 21.76 -12.02 1.25
CA GLY A 247 22.85 -12.94 1.61
C GLY A 247 22.39 -13.93 2.69
N ARG A 248 22.95 -13.80 3.90
CA ARG A 248 22.57 -14.60 5.08
C ARG A 248 21.36 -14.08 5.85
N TYR A 249 20.89 -12.87 5.55
CA TYR A 249 19.76 -12.23 6.22
C TYR A 249 18.48 -12.43 5.41
N SER A 250 17.35 -12.40 6.10
CA SER A 250 16.03 -12.47 5.47
C SER A 250 15.05 -11.50 6.12
N VAL A 251 14.22 -10.88 5.29
CA VAL A 251 13.06 -10.10 5.72
C VAL A 251 11.83 -10.86 5.28
N GLY A 252 10.98 -11.28 6.21
CA GLY A 252 9.81 -12.12 5.96
C GLY A 252 10.16 -13.56 5.60
N ARG A 253 9.12 -14.35 5.28
CA ARG A 253 9.27 -15.75 4.89
C ARG A 253 9.26 -15.89 3.37
N ALA A 254 10.32 -16.47 2.83
CA ALA A 254 10.40 -16.81 1.41
C ALA A 254 9.22 -17.69 0.96
N THR A 255 8.73 -17.44 -0.25
CA THR A 255 7.63 -18.19 -0.85
C THR A 255 8.03 -18.67 -2.26
N LYS A 256 7.15 -19.42 -2.92
CA LYS A 256 7.39 -19.86 -4.30
C LYS A 256 7.18 -18.74 -5.34
N GLN A 257 6.54 -17.64 -4.97
CA GLN A 257 6.22 -16.57 -5.89
C GLN A 257 7.32 -15.51 -5.85
N ILE A 258 8.31 -15.66 -6.74
CA ILE A 258 9.41 -14.71 -6.91
C ILE A 258 8.88 -13.46 -7.63
N LEU A 259 9.15 -12.29 -7.06
CA LEU A 259 8.84 -10.99 -7.67
C LEU A 259 10.01 -10.51 -8.53
N TRP A 260 11.23 -10.68 -8.03
CA TRP A 260 12.46 -10.28 -8.69
C TRP A 260 13.65 -11.04 -8.07
N ALA A 261 14.67 -11.31 -8.87
CA ALA A 261 15.93 -11.91 -8.45
C ALA A 261 17.09 -11.29 -9.24
N LYS A 262 18.25 -11.17 -8.59
CA LYS A 262 19.52 -10.71 -9.17
C LYS A 262 20.41 -11.89 -9.51
#